data_AF-A0A423XJG0-F1
#
_entry.id   AF-A0A423XJG0-F1
#
_cell.length_a   1.000
_cell.length_b   1.000
_cell.length_c   1.000
_cell.angle_alpha   90.00
_cell.angle_beta   90.00
_cell.angle_gamma   90.00
#
_symmetry.space_group_name_H-M   'P 1'
#
loop_
_entity.id
_entity.type
_entity.pdbx_description
1 polymer ?
#
loop_
_entity_poly.entity_id
_entity_poly.type
_entity_poly.pdbx_seq_one_letter_code
_entity_poly.pdbx_strand_id
1 'polypeptide(L)'
;MATKYAFTKSLREVRFLFDQTSQQSAATRQFLTRAYPTMKKHNPSIPILLREAQGTQPKVYARYEFGLEKSKPLEGLSDKQIEETVTTLVKEGQ
;
A
#
# COMPACT_ATOMS: atom_id res chain seq x y z
N MET A 1 -5.65 -17.57 -12.32
CA MET A 1 -5.18 -16.24 -12.75
C MET A 1 -5.23 -15.31 -11.55
N ALA A 2 -4.11 -15.07 -10.85
CA ALA A 2 -4.10 -14.14 -9.73
C ALA A 2 -4.17 -12.71 -10.29
N THR A 3 -5.31 -12.03 -10.13
CA THR A 3 -5.45 -10.63 -10.50
C THR A 3 -4.47 -9.79 -9.68
N LYS A 4 -3.59 -9.06 -10.37
CA LYS A 4 -2.56 -8.25 -9.75
C LYS A 4 -3.22 -7.22 -8.81
N TYR A 5 -2.81 -7.20 -7.55
CA TYR A 5 -3.37 -6.36 -6.48
C TYR A 5 -4.85 -6.62 -6.12
N ALA A 6 -5.38 -7.82 -6.34
CA ALA A 6 -6.66 -8.20 -5.72
C ALA A 6 -6.47 -8.35 -4.20
N PHE A 7 -7.31 -7.67 -3.41
CA PHE A 7 -7.27 -7.72 -1.96
C PHE A 7 -8.04 -8.94 -1.43
N THR A 8 -7.61 -9.45 -0.29
CA THR A 8 -8.33 -10.50 0.44
C THR A 8 -9.60 -9.95 1.08
N LYS A 9 -10.59 -10.83 1.32
CA LYS A 9 -11.87 -10.44 1.94
C LYS A 9 -11.71 -9.94 3.38
N SER A 10 -10.66 -10.38 4.06
CA SER A 10 -10.30 -9.99 5.43
C SER A 10 -9.66 -8.61 5.51
N LEU A 11 -9.19 -8.04 4.39
CA LEU A 11 -8.63 -6.69 4.35
C LEU A 11 -9.75 -5.65 4.36
N ARG A 12 -9.68 -4.72 5.31
CA ARG A 12 -10.66 -3.65 5.51
C ARG A 12 -10.18 -2.29 5.03
N GLU A 13 -8.89 -2.02 5.08
CA GLU A 13 -8.30 -0.76 4.62
C GLU A 13 -6.82 -0.95 4.26
N VAL A 14 -6.37 -0.24 3.23
CA VAL A 14 -4.93 -0.02 2.98
C VAL A 14 -4.66 1.47 3.05
N ARG A 15 -3.62 1.87 3.76
CA ARG A 15 -3.21 3.27 3.92
C ARG A 15 -1.74 3.44 3.62
N PHE A 16 -1.43 4.35 2.71
CA PHE A 16 -0.08 4.74 2.36
C PHE A 16 0.22 6.08 3.01
N LEU A 17 1.28 6.13 3.81
CA LEU A 17 1.87 7.34 4.37
C LEU A 17 3.16 7.63 3.59
N PHE A 18 3.30 8.83 3.02
CA PHE A 18 4.52 9.22 2.30
C PHE A 18 4.67 10.75 2.21
N ASP A 19 5.87 11.18 1.88
CA ASP A 19 6.20 12.59 1.63
C ASP A 19 6.07 12.92 0.13
N GLN A 20 5.56 14.12 -0.18
CA GLN A 20 5.35 14.62 -1.54
C GLN A 20 6.66 14.96 -2.28
N THR A 21 7.66 15.40 -1.56
CA THR A 21 8.89 16.06 -2.07
C THR A 21 10.16 15.29 -1.76
N SER A 22 10.24 14.60 -0.61
CA SER A 22 11.45 13.90 -0.19
C SER A 22 11.84 12.79 -1.16
N GLN A 23 13.15 12.60 -1.34
CA GLN A 23 13.71 11.56 -2.21
C GLN A 23 13.49 10.15 -1.66
N GLN A 24 13.38 10.01 -0.34
CA GLN A 24 13.08 8.73 0.32
C GLN A 24 11.70 8.17 -0.09
N SER A 25 10.74 9.05 -0.36
CA SER A 25 9.38 8.69 -0.77
C SER A 25 9.19 8.60 -2.29
N ALA A 26 10.23 8.88 -3.09
CA ALA A 26 10.12 8.95 -4.55
C ALA A 26 9.69 7.61 -5.17
N ALA A 27 10.26 6.49 -4.70
CA ALA A 27 9.90 5.15 -5.17
C ALA A 27 8.43 4.83 -4.85
N THR A 28 7.95 5.19 -3.66
CA THR A 28 6.54 5.01 -3.25
C THR A 28 5.59 5.81 -4.13
N ARG A 29 5.93 7.06 -4.47
CA ARG A 29 5.11 7.90 -5.37
C ARG A 29 5.01 7.32 -6.78
N GLN A 30 6.14 6.83 -7.32
CA GLN A 30 6.18 6.18 -8.64
C GLN A 30 5.34 4.91 -8.65
N PHE A 31 5.50 4.05 -7.62
CA PHE A 31 4.69 2.85 -7.44
C PHE A 31 3.20 3.19 -7.41
N LEU A 32 2.79 4.16 -6.59
CA LEU A 32 1.38 4.54 -6.46
C LEU A 32 0.80 5.07 -7.76
N THR A 33 1.54 5.90 -8.49
CA THR A 33 1.11 6.44 -9.79
C THR A 33 0.79 5.31 -10.79
N ARG A 34 1.61 4.25 -10.81
CA ARG A 34 1.43 3.10 -11.69
C ARG A 34 0.35 2.13 -11.19
N ALA A 35 0.39 1.76 -9.92
CA ALA A 35 -0.38 0.66 -9.36
C ALA A 35 -1.79 1.07 -8.92
N TYR A 36 -1.98 2.32 -8.46
CA TYR A 36 -3.24 2.79 -7.87
C TYR A 36 -4.47 2.60 -8.78
N PRO A 37 -4.45 2.92 -10.09
CA PRO A 37 -5.60 2.70 -10.96
C PRO A 37 -6.05 1.23 -10.99
N THR A 38 -5.08 0.31 -11.05
CA THR A 38 -5.32 -1.14 -11.06
C THR A 38 -5.84 -1.62 -9.71
N MET A 39 -5.23 -1.15 -8.60
CA MET A 39 -5.70 -1.46 -7.25
C MET A 39 -7.14 -1.00 -7.04
N LYS A 40 -7.48 0.22 -7.46
CA LYS A 40 -8.83 0.77 -7.30
C LYS A 40 -9.85 0.05 -8.18
N LYS A 41 -9.48 -0.31 -9.41
CA LYS A 41 -10.34 -1.05 -10.34
C LYS A 41 -10.70 -2.44 -9.80
N HIS A 42 -9.75 -3.14 -9.19
CA HIS A 42 -10.00 -4.49 -8.65
C HIS A 42 -10.69 -4.48 -7.28
N ASN A 43 -10.60 -3.38 -6.53
CA ASN A 43 -11.09 -3.30 -5.16
C ASN A 43 -12.01 -2.07 -4.98
N PRO A 44 -13.24 -2.07 -5.54
CA PRO A 44 -14.13 -0.92 -5.50
C PRO A 44 -14.64 -0.60 -4.08
N SER A 45 -14.85 -1.63 -3.25
CA SER A 45 -15.43 -1.53 -1.91
C SER A 45 -14.43 -1.27 -0.79
N ILE A 46 -13.14 -1.59 -1.00
CA ILE A 46 -12.12 -1.44 0.04
C ILE A 46 -11.47 -0.06 -0.10
N PRO A 47 -11.43 0.74 0.99
CA PRO A 47 -10.77 2.04 0.98
C PRO A 47 -9.25 1.88 0.82
N ILE A 48 -8.71 2.61 -0.16
CA ILE A 48 -7.27 2.82 -0.36
C ILE A 48 -7.01 4.29 -0.02
N LEU A 49 -6.38 4.52 1.13
CA LEU A 49 -6.09 5.85 1.65
C LEU A 49 -4.67 6.28 1.27
N LEU A 50 -4.56 7.47 0.69
CA LEU A 50 -3.29 8.15 0.44
C LEU A 50 -3.18 9.27 1.47
N ARG A 51 -2.14 9.25 2.29
CA ARG A 51 -1.86 10.22 3.33
C ARG A 51 -0.48 10.81 3.08
N GLU A 52 -0.49 12.07 2.68
CA GLU A 52 0.70 12.81 2.34
C GLU A 52 1.05 13.77 3.48
N ALA A 53 2.30 13.72 3.95
CA ALA A 53 2.77 14.60 5.01
C ALA A 53 4.27 14.87 4.87
N GLN A 54 4.67 16.13 5.06
CA GLN A 54 6.08 16.54 4.98
C GLN A 54 6.89 15.95 6.14
N GLY A 55 8.11 15.49 5.84
CA GLY A 55 9.03 14.88 6.80
C GLY A 55 8.63 13.48 7.25
N THR A 56 7.62 12.85 6.63
CA THR A 56 7.19 11.50 7.02
C THR A 56 7.94 10.41 6.27
N GLN A 57 8.33 9.38 7.02
CA GLN A 57 8.91 8.18 6.43
C GLN A 57 7.84 7.40 5.66
N PRO A 58 8.15 6.93 4.44
CA PRO A 58 7.20 6.19 3.64
C PRO A 58 6.85 4.87 4.34
N LYS A 59 5.56 4.62 4.56
CA LYS A 59 5.05 3.44 5.26
C LYS A 59 3.70 3.03 4.69
N VAL A 60 3.46 1.73 4.65
CA VAL A 60 2.14 1.16 4.32
C VAL A 60 1.53 0.52 5.55
N TYR A 61 0.23 0.73 5.71
CA TYR A 61 -0.61 0.13 6.73
C TYR A 61 -1.68 -0.71 6.05
N ALA A 62 -1.94 -1.89 6.60
CA ALA A 62 -3.01 -2.78 6.20
C ALA A 62 -3.82 -3.12 7.44
N ARG A 63 -5.10 -2.75 7.43
CA ARG A 63 -6.06 -3.08 8.48
C ARG A 63 -6.92 -4.26 8.04
N TYR A 64 -7.01 -5.26 8.88
CA TYR A 64 -7.81 -6.47 8.67
C TYR A 64 -9.06 -6.47 9.54
N GLU A 65 -9.82 -7.55 9.45
CA GLU A 65 -10.91 -7.85 10.37
C GLU A 65 -10.46 -7.85 11.84
N PHE A 66 -11.44 -7.70 12.74
CA PHE A 66 -11.20 -7.65 14.19
C PHE A 66 -10.25 -6.55 14.66
N GLY A 67 -10.02 -5.52 13.83
CA GLY A 67 -9.19 -4.36 14.19
C GLY A 67 -7.68 -4.61 14.15
N LEU A 68 -7.23 -5.75 13.61
CA LEU A 68 -5.81 -6.03 13.44
C LEU A 68 -5.19 -5.09 12.40
N GLU A 69 -4.10 -4.41 12.75
CA GLU A 69 -3.37 -3.52 11.84
C GLU A 69 -1.91 -3.96 11.74
N LYS A 70 -1.41 -4.15 10.51
CA LYS A 70 0.01 -4.38 10.23
C LYS A 70 0.57 -3.19 9.49
N SER A 71 1.81 -2.80 9.81
CA SER A 71 2.52 -1.76 9.09
C SER A 71 3.90 -2.23 8.65
N LYS A 72 4.36 -1.74 7.49
CA LYS A 72 5.71 -1.99 6.97
C LYS A 72 6.32 -0.68 6.46
N PRO A 73 7.55 -0.34 6.88
CA PRO A 73 8.27 0.77 6.29
C PRO A 73 8.60 0.47 4.83
N LEU A 74 8.57 1.50 4.00
CA LEU A 74 8.92 1.46 2.58
C LEU A 74 10.20 2.26 2.28
N GLU A 75 10.88 2.74 3.33
CA GLU A 75 12.10 3.53 3.21
C GLU A 75 13.25 2.67 2.65
N GLY A 76 13.95 3.21 1.65
CA GLY A 76 15.08 2.53 1.01
C GLY A 76 14.71 1.32 0.15
N LEU A 77 13.41 0.99 0.01
CA LEU A 77 12.95 -0.08 -0.85
C LEU A 77 12.90 0.37 -2.32
N SER A 78 13.29 -0.53 -3.21
CA SER A 78 13.07 -0.37 -4.64
C SER A 78 11.60 -0.56 -5.00
N ASP A 79 11.19 -0.05 -6.16
CA ASP A 79 9.81 -0.17 -6.67
C ASP A 79 9.30 -1.62 -6.70
N LYS A 80 10.17 -2.59 -7.05
CA LYS A 80 9.83 -4.03 -7.02
C LYS A 80 9.59 -4.55 -5.60
N GLN A 81 10.44 -4.16 -4.65
CA GLN A 81 10.31 -4.56 -3.24
C GLN A 81 9.06 -3.94 -2.60
N ILE A 82 8.71 -2.71 -2.96
CA ILE A 82 7.46 -2.06 -2.53
C ILE A 82 6.27 -2.86 -3.06
N GLU A 83 6.30 -3.22 -4.35
CA GLU A 83 5.24 -4.03 -4.97
C GLU A 83 5.05 -5.39 -4.28
N GLU A 84 6.15 -6.09 -3.97
CA GLU A 84 6.13 -7.36 -3.24
C GLU A 84 5.60 -7.20 -1.81
N THR A 85 6.04 -6.15 -1.10
CA THR A 85 5.62 -5.85 0.28
C THR A 85 4.12 -5.56 0.32
N VAL A 86 3.62 -4.71 -0.58
CA VAL A 86 2.19 -4.40 -0.69
C VAL A 86 1.40 -5.66 -1.07
N THR A 87 1.89 -6.44 -2.03
CA THR A 87 1.22 -7.69 -2.46
C THR A 87 1.14 -8.70 -1.32
N THR A 88 2.18 -8.79 -0.49
CA THR A 88 2.19 -9.64 0.70
C THR A 88 1.13 -9.19 1.69
N LEU A 89 1.12 -7.91 2.06
CA LEU A 89 0.17 -7.36 3.04
C LEU A 89 -1.29 -7.53 2.59
N VAL A 90 -1.62 -7.24 1.34
CA VAL A 90 -3.01 -7.36 0.87
C VAL A 90 -3.49 -8.81 0.78
N LYS A 91 -2.56 -9.77 0.79
CA LYS A 91 -2.83 -11.23 0.76
C LYS A 91 -2.69 -11.91 2.12
N GLU A 92 -2.08 -11.25 3.12
CA GLU A 92 -1.70 -11.86 4.40
C GLU A 92 -2.89 -12.16 5.33
N GLY A 93 -4.11 -11.82 4.94
CA GLY A 93 -5.30 -11.98 5.77
C GLY A 93 -5.89 -13.39 5.74
N GLN A 94 -5.07 -14.42 5.95
CA GLN A 94 -5.53 -15.75 6.35
C GLN A 94 -5.63 -15.88 7.87
#